data_AF-A0A0F7RVI2-F1
#
_entry.id   AF-A0A0F7RVI2-F1
#
_cell.length_a   1.000
_cell.length_b   1.000
_cell.length_c   1.000
_cell.angle_alpha   90.00
_cell.angle_beta   90.00
_cell.angle_gamma   90.00
#
_symmetry.space_group_name_H-M   'P 1'
#
loop_
_entity.id
_entity.type
_entity.pdbx_description
1 polymer ?
#
loop_
_entity_poly.entity_id
_entity_poly.type
_entity_poly.pdbx_seq_one_letter_code
_entity_poly.pdbx_strand_id
1 'polypeptide(L)'
;MGDTTASATSKGSSGLVLHHLELSRSNRILFLLEELQVPYEVKHYKRDPVTRLAGDDLKQVHPLGRSPVLTDGDLTIIETNAIIEYLLLHYYDPARVSLGPKLGQKTQESVDLSAWIQFAEASIMLHGIPMFYAIKGGADSEDGSAGVEKVCARGIKSDLAYVEERLEKNGGQLVKGYDFTAADCAMLYSVDMVWHILATRSEQWRSNLGLELGPATKAWMDKCFQRPAFKAAVRKEGIPEGQVDWLAAFFGGASSSQSPKKTRKSLFRPCIDLHKGVVKQIVGGTLTDTDSTLKTNFVATHSPAHFASLYRQHKLTGGHVIKLGPRNDEAATAAVSAWPQGLHVGGGINGDNASEWLQRGAEKVIVTSYLFPQCKFSLERLQELSAKVGKQNLVVDVSCRKKGDKWIVAMNRWQDMTDMEVNKQSLDLLADHCSEFLIHAADVEGLCQGIDQELVAKLGEWVTIPTTYAGGARHIGDLELVNRLSRGKVDLTFGSALDIFGGSGVTLDELVRWNDSANNDAA
;
A
#
# COMPACT_ATOMS: atom_id res chain seq x y z
N MET A 1 -56.73 -43.19 -20.17
CA MET A 1 -56.54 -42.94 -18.72
C MET A 1 -55.43 -43.86 -18.29
N GLY A 2 -54.17 -43.41 -18.35
CA GLY A 2 -53.44 -42.83 -17.20
C GLY A 2 -52.57 -43.96 -16.63
N ASP A 3 -51.27 -43.86 -16.40
CA ASP A 3 -50.45 -42.70 -16.08
C ASP A 3 -48.99 -43.09 -16.34
N THR A 4 -48.31 -42.40 -17.27
CA THR A 4 -46.84 -42.50 -17.45
C THR A 4 -46.21 -41.44 -16.56
N THR A 5 -45.78 -41.84 -15.37
CA THR A 5 -44.96 -40.99 -14.50
C THR A 5 -43.58 -40.83 -15.14
N ALA A 6 -43.39 -39.69 -15.79
CA ALA A 6 -42.09 -39.18 -16.17
C ALA A 6 -41.21 -39.06 -14.92
N SER A 7 -40.16 -39.87 -14.86
CA SER A 7 -39.05 -39.69 -13.94
C SER A 7 -38.41 -38.34 -14.25
N ALA A 8 -38.63 -37.36 -13.39
CA ALA A 8 -37.93 -36.09 -13.41
C ALA A 8 -36.42 -36.38 -13.41
N THR A 9 -35.74 -36.01 -14.49
CA THR A 9 -34.28 -35.95 -14.53
C THR A 9 -33.84 -35.00 -13.43
N SER A 10 -33.24 -35.55 -12.38
CA SER A 10 -32.48 -34.75 -11.42
C SER A 10 -31.44 -33.97 -12.22
N LYS A 11 -31.57 -32.63 -12.25
CA LYS A 11 -30.47 -31.75 -12.65
C LYS A 11 -29.32 -32.03 -11.67
N GLY A 12 -28.47 -32.98 -12.01
CA GLY A 12 -27.26 -33.26 -11.26
C GLY A 12 -26.47 -31.97 -11.22
N SER A 13 -26.07 -31.54 -10.02
CA SER A 13 -25.00 -30.56 -9.91
C SER A 13 -23.86 -31.10 -10.76
N SER A 14 -23.49 -30.41 -11.84
CA SER A 14 -22.17 -30.61 -12.41
C SER A 14 -21.23 -30.48 -11.22
N GLY A 15 -20.32 -31.43 -11.01
CA GLY A 15 -19.33 -31.32 -9.93
C GLY A 15 -18.36 -30.15 -10.09
N LEU A 16 -18.71 -29.19 -10.96
CA LEU A 16 -17.93 -28.09 -11.47
C LEU A 16 -18.00 -26.91 -10.51
N VAL A 17 -16.91 -26.68 -9.77
CA VAL A 17 -16.79 -25.57 -8.82
C VAL A 17 -15.61 -24.71 -9.24
N LEU A 18 -15.86 -23.42 -9.45
CA LEU A 18 -14.80 -22.43 -9.58
C LEU A 18 -14.43 -21.90 -8.20
N HIS A 19 -13.18 -22.09 -7.81
CA HIS A 19 -12.60 -21.47 -6.63
C HIS A 19 -12.09 -20.07 -6.99
N HIS A 20 -12.95 -19.09 -6.77
CA HIS A 20 -12.75 -17.71 -7.22
C HIS A 20 -12.15 -16.86 -6.09
N LEU A 21 -10.93 -16.36 -6.28
CA LEU A 21 -10.37 -15.28 -5.45
C LEU A 21 -10.82 -13.93 -6.00
N GLU A 22 -11.35 -13.06 -5.13
CA GLU A 22 -11.77 -11.70 -5.50
C GLU A 22 -10.64 -10.93 -6.21
N LEU A 23 -10.99 -10.07 -7.18
CA LEU A 23 -10.03 -9.22 -7.92
C LEU A 23 -8.87 -10.05 -8.49
N SER A 24 -9.17 -11.16 -9.16
CA SER A 24 -8.14 -12.09 -9.63
C SER A 24 -8.38 -12.62 -11.03
N ARG A 25 -7.37 -13.33 -11.55
CA ARG A 25 -7.36 -13.93 -12.90
C ARG A 25 -8.51 -14.91 -13.11
N SER A 26 -9.17 -15.40 -12.07
CA SER A 26 -10.35 -16.26 -12.17
C SER A 26 -11.57 -15.59 -12.82
N ASN A 27 -11.61 -14.25 -12.95
CA ASN A 27 -12.69 -13.57 -13.68
C ASN A 27 -12.82 -14.08 -15.13
N ARG A 28 -11.71 -14.38 -15.81
CA ARG A 28 -11.78 -14.90 -17.18
C ARG A 28 -12.37 -16.32 -17.27
N ILE A 29 -12.23 -17.11 -16.22
CA ILE A 29 -12.87 -18.43 -16.12
C ILE A 29 -14.35 -18.27 -15.81
N LEU A 30 -14.74 -17.35 -14.92
CA LEU A 30 -16.15 -17.00 -14.72
C LEU A 30 -16.80 -16.58 -16.05
N PHE A 31 -16.13 -15.70 -16.81
CA PHE A 31 -16.63 -15.25 -18.10
C PHE A 31 -16.82 -16.40 -19.08
N LEU A 32 -15.84 -17.30 -19.20
CA LEU A 32 -15.97 -18.49 -20.04
C LEU A 32 -17.10 -19.42 -19.59
N LEU A 33 -17.28 -19.63 -18.28
CA LEU A 33 -18.37 -20.47 -17.75
C LEU A 33 -19.75 -19.88 -18.05
N GLU A 34 -19.90 -18.55 -17.96
CA GLU A 34 -21.13 -17.85 -18.37
C GLU A 34 -21.40 -18.00 -19.88
N GLU A 35 -20.37 -17.87 -20.71
CA GLU A 35 -20.46 -18.07 -22.17
C GLU A 35 -20.79 -19.52 -22.54
N LEU A 36 -20.26 -20.50 -21.80
CA LEU A 36 -20.54 -21.93 -22.03
C LEU A 36 -21.97 -22.32 -21.66
N GLN A 37 -22.64 -21.53 -20.82
CA GLN A 37 -23.99 -21.77 -20.30
C GLN A 37 -24.13 -23.14 -19.63
N VAL A 38 -23.10 -23.56 -18.90
CA VAL A 38 -23.12 -24.80 -18.11
C VAL A 38 -23.46 -24.51 -16.65
N PRO A 39 -24.11 -25.44 -15.93
CA PRO A 39 -24.22 -25.31 -14.49
C PRO A 39 -22.82 -25.36 -13.85
N TYR A 40 -22.61 -24.54 -12.83
CA TYR A 40 -21.40 -24.55 -12.00
C TYR A 40 -21.68 -23.81 -10.68
N GLU A 41 -20.83 -24.05 -9.68
CA GLU A 41 -20.84 -23.32 -8.42
C GLU A 41 -19.63 -22.39 -8.31
N VAL A 42 -19.79 -21.26 -7.62
CA VAL A 42 -18.68 -20.35 -7.29
C VAL A 42 -18.42 -20.43 -5.80
N LYS A 43 -17.22 -20.87 -5.43
CA LYS A 43 -16.73 -20.73 -4.06
C LYS A 43 -15.83 -19.51 -4.00
N HIS A 44 -16.29 -18.49 -3.26
CA HIS A 44 -15.57 -17.22 -3.12
C HIS A 44 -14.50 -17.30 -2.04
N TYR A 45 -13.34 -16.74 -2.36
CA TYR A 45 -12.21 -16.54 -1.49
C TYR A 45 -11.89 -15.06 -1.45
N LYS A 46 -11.58 -14.54 -0.26
CA LYS A 46 -11.20 -13.14 -0.08
C LYS A 46 -9.69 -13.01 -0.07
N ARG A 47 -9.19 -11.89 -0.55
CA ARG A 47 -7.79 -11.55 -0.38
C ARG A 47 -7.55 -11.14 1.06
N ASP A 48 -6.36 -11.45 1.56
CA ASP A 48 -5.93 -10.91 2.83
C ASP A 48 -5.97 -9.37 2.77
N PRO A 49 -6.65 -8.69 3.70
CA PRO A 49 -6.91 -7.26 3.60
C PRO A 49 -5.64 -6.40 3.69
N VAL A 50 -4.53 -6.97 4.18
CA VAL A 50 -3.23 -6.30 4.39
C VAL A 50 -2.31 -6.52 3.20
N THR A 51 -2.02 -7.78 2.88
CA THR A 51 -1.06 -8.20 1.84
C THR A 51 -1.69 -8.21 0.44
N ARG A 52 -3.03 -8.26 0.36
CA ARG A 52 -3.80 -8.50 -0.87
C ARG A 52 -3.48 -9.84 -1.55
N LEU A 53 -2.76 -10.74 -0.88
CA LEU A 53 -2.48 -12.08 -1.37
C LEU A 53 -3.67 -13.02 -1.14
N ALA A 54 -3.62 -14.19 -1.75
CA ALA A 54 -4.55 -15.27 -1.43
C ALA A 54 -4.39 -15.71 0.03
N GLY A 55 -5.50 -15.96 0.72
CA GLY A 55 -5.48 -16.58 2.04
C GLY A 55 -4.99 -18.03 2.01
N ASP A 56 -4.72 -18.58 3.19
CA ASP A 56 -4.32 -19.99 3.34
C ASP A 56 -5.47 -20.98 3.06
N ASP A 57 -6.71 -20.51 2.98
CA ASP A 57 -7.89 -21.29 2.66
C ASP A 57 -7.85 -21.90 1.25
N LEU A 58 -7.23 -21.24 0.27
CA LEU A 58 -7.00 -21.81 -1.06
C LEU A 58 -6.02 -22.99 -1.04
N LYS A 59 -5.13 -23.09 -0.03
CA LYS A 59 -4.23 -24.26 0.12
C LYS A 59 -4.99 -25.54 0.45
N GLN A 60 -6.22 -25.42 0.96
CA GLN A 60 -7.10 -26.56 1.22
C GLN A 60 -7.65 -27.18 -0.08
N VAL A 61 -7.65 -26.42 -1.18
CA VAL A 61 -8.04 -26.92 -2.50
C VAL A 61 -6.83 -27.44 -3.25
N HIS A 62 -5.76 -26.64 -3.34
CA HIS A 62 -4.53 -27.04 -4.02
C HIS A 62 -3.30 -26.49 -3.28
N PRO A 63 -2.23 -27.28 -3.07
CA PRO A 63 -1.07 -26.88 -2.25
C PRO A 63 -0.40 -25.55 -2.63
N LEU A 64 -0.51 -25.16 -3.90
CA LEU A 64 0.03 -23.90 -4.40
C LEU A 64 -0.69 -22.65 -3.84
N GLY A 65 -1.93 -22.78 -3.37
CA GLY A 65 -2.70 -21.68 -2.77
C GLY A 65 -2.95 -20.50 -3.71
N ARG A 66 -3.07 -20.75 -5.02
CA ARG A 66 -3.25 -19.72 -6.05
C ARG A 66 -4.60 -19.87 -6.75
N SER A 67 -5.10 -18.77 -7.30
CA SER A 67 -6.30 -18.70 -8.15
C SER A 67 -5.88 -18.40 -9.61
N PRO A 68 -6.61 -18.92 -10.62
CA PRO A 68 -7.81 -19.77 -10.54
C PRO A 68 -7.51 -21.23 -10.18
N VAL A 69 -8.50 -21.89 -9.57
CA VAL A 69 -8.60 -23.36 -9.47
C VAL A 69 -10.02 -23.78 -9.81
N LEU A 70 -10.15 -24.81 -10.63
CA LEU A 70 -11.43 -25.44 -10.98
C LEU A 70 -11.43 -26.86 -10.42
N THR A 71 -12.51 -27.28 -9.77
CA THR A 71 -12.74 -28.70 -9.48
C THR A 71 -13.89 -29.23 -10.30
N ASP A 72 -13.79 -30.48 -10.74
CA ASP A 72 -14.86 -31.21 -11.42
C ASP A 72 -14.94 -32.63 -10.86
N GLY A 73 -15.85 -32.85 -9.90
CA GLY A 73 -15.87 -34.06 -9.10
C GLY A 73 -14.56 -34.20 -8.31
N ASP A 74 -13.84 -35.29 -8.54
CA ASP A 74 -12.55 -35.57 -7.87
C ASP A 74 -11.35 -34.89 -8.55
N LEU A 75 -11.54 -34.26 -9.71
CA LEU A 75 -10.46 -33.60 -10.45
C LEU A 75 -10.22 -32.20 -9.91
N THR A 76 -8.95 -31.84 -9.73
CA THR A 76 -8.50 -30.48 -9.44
C THR A 76 -7.64 -29.98 -10.60
N ILE A 77 -8.11 -28.95 -11.30
CA ILE A 77 -7.46 -28.36 -12.46
C ILE A 77 -6.91 -26.99 -12.07
N ILE A 78 -5.62 -26.80 -12.28
CA ILE A 78 -4.90 -25.54 -12.05
C ILE A 78 -4.34 -25.02 -13.37
N GLU A 79 -3.84 -23.79 -13.35
CA GLU A 79 -3.39 -23.01 -14.52
C GLU A 79 -4.55 -22.56 -15.41
N THR A 80 -4.63 -21.25 -15.63
CA THR A 80 -5.76 -20.61 -16.31
C THR A 80 -6.02 -21.19 -17.70
N ASN A 81 -4.98 -21.40 -18.50
CA ASN A 81 -5.14 -21.92 -19.86
C ASN A 81 -5.51 -23.40 -19.89
N ALA A 82 -5.00 -24.20 -18.95
CA ALA A 82 -5.39 -25.59 -18.82
C ALA A 82 -6.87 -25.73 -18.39
N ILE A 83 -7.35 -24.85 -17.52
CA ILE A 83 -8.77 -24.77 -17.16
C ILE A 83 -9.62 -24.43 -18.39
N ILE A 84 -9.21 -23.45 -19.21
CA ILE A 84 -9.92 -23.09 -20.45
C ILE A 84 -9.98 -24.28 -21.41
N GLU A 85 -8.84 -24.94 -21.66
CA GLU A 85 -8.78 -26.12 -22.54
C GLU A 85 -9.65 -27.27 -22.02
N TYR A 86 -9.60 -27.54 -20.71
CA TYR A 86 -10.46 -28.55 -20.07
C TYR A 86 -11.94 -28.25 -20.30
N LEU A 87 -12.37 -27.02 -20.06
CA LEU A 87 -13.76 -26.60 -20.29
C LEU A 87 -14.18 -26.73 -21.76
N LEU A 88 -13.29 -26.42 -22.70
CA LEU A 88 -13.55 -26.59 -24.13
C LEU A 88 -13.60 -28.06 -24.57
N LEU A 89 -12.83 -28.94 -23.95
CA LEU A 89 -12.83 -30.37 -24.29
C LEU A 89 -14.06 -31.11 -23.73
N HIS A 90 -14.54 -30.70 -22.56
CA HIS A 90 -15.56 -31.47 -21.82
C HIS A 90 -16.94 -30.80 -21.75
N TYR A 91 -17.03 -29.48 -21.91
CA TYR A 91 -18.27 -28.72 -21.71
C TYR A 91 -18.72 -27.90 -22.92
N TYR A 92 -17.85 -27.66 -23.89
CA TYR A 92 -18.19 -26.92 -25.10
C TYR A 92 -18.95 -27.79 -26.11
N ASP A 93 -20.15 -27.32 -26.45
CA ASP A 93 -20.96 -27.87 -27.52
C ASP A 93 -21.26 -26.78 -28.56
N PRO A 94 -20.69 -26.86 -29.79
CA PRO A 94 -20.94 -25.87 -30.83
C PRO A 94 -22.40 -25.82 -31.31
N ALA A 95 -23.22 -26.83 -30.97
CA ALA A 95 -24.67 -26.78 -31.23
C ALA A 95 -25.41 -25.90 -30.22
N ARG A 96 -24.82 -25.62 -29.05
CA ARG A 96 -25.43 -24.81 -27.98
C ARG A 96 -24.94 -23.36 -28.00
N VAL A 97 -23.63 -23.17 -28.10
CA VAL A 97 -22.96 -21.86 -28.09
C VAL A 97 -21.84 -21.84 -29.11
N SER A 98 -21.47 -20.67 -29.63
CA SER A 98 -20.33 -20.54 -30.56
C SER A 98 -19.14 -19.89 -29.85
N LEU A 99 -18.13 -20.69 -29.51
CA LEU A 99 -16.90 -20.25 -28.84
C LEU A 99 -15.63 -20.58 -29.63
N GLY A 100 -15.76 -20.71 -30.95
CA GLY A 100 -14.66 -21.02 -31.86
C GLY A 100 -14.74 -22.43 -32.43
N PRO A 101 -13.72 -22.85 -33.20
CA PRO A 101 -13.59 -24.22 -33.67
C PRO A 101 -13.38 -25.18 -32.49
N LYS A 102 -13.58 -26.49 -32.71
CA LYS A 102 -13.20 -27.48 -31.69
C LYS A 102 -11.67 -27.54 -31.60
N LEU A 103 -11.14 -27.61 -30.38
CA LEU A 103 -9.70 -27.77 -30.17
C LEU A 103 -9.19 -29.08 -30.78
N GLY A 104 -7.92 -29.06 -31.22
CA GLY A 104 -7.23 -30.22 -31.79
C GLY A 104 -7.61 -30.54 -33.25
N GLN A 105 -8.48 -29.77 -33.88
CA GLN A 105 -8.75 -29.92 -35.30
C GLN A 105 -7.55 -29.47 -36.13
N LYS A 106 -7.25 -30.18 -37.23
CA LYS A 106 -6.17 -29.81 -38.15
C LYS A 106 -6.62 -28.69 -39.11
N THR A 107 -7.00 -27.55 -38.54
CA THR A 107 -7.39 -26.32 -39.27
C THR A 107 -6.66 -25.12 -38.69
N GLN A 108 -6.52 -24.05 -39.48
CA GLN A 108 -5.83 -22.85 -39.02
C GLN A 108 -6.57 -22.17 -37.87
N GLU A 109 -7.90 -22.19 -37.87
CA GLU A 109 -8.72 -21.57 -36.84
C GLU A 109 -8.54 -22.28 -35.49
N SER A 110 -8.43 -23.61 -35.48
CA SER A 110 -8.18 -24.37 -34.24
C SER A 110 -6.77 -24.14 -33.71
N VAL A 111 -5.79 -23.94 -34.60
CA VAL A 111 -4.43 -23.56 -34.21
C VAL A 111 -4.41 -22.14 -33.65
N ASP A 112 -5.08 -21.19 -34.32
CA ASP A 112 -5.18 -19.80 -33.87
C ASP A 112 -5.91 -19.69 -32.52
N LEU A 113 -6.98 -20.45 -32.30
CA LEU A 113 -7.69 -20.51 -31.01
C LEU A 113 -6.74 -20.94 -29.88
N SER A 114 -6.04 -22.06 -30.06
CA SER A 114 -5.08 -22.54 -29.06
C SER A 114 -3.93 -21.55 -28.86
N ALA A 115 -3.39 -21.00 -29.95
CA ALA A 115 -2.30 -20.03 -29.90
C ALA A 115 -2.70 -18.77 -29.11
N TRP A 116 -3.89 -18.21 -29.32
CA TRP A 116 -4.34 -17.03 -28.58
C TRP A 116 -4.63 -17.30 -27.10
N ILE A 117 -5.18 -18.47 -26.76
CA ILE A 117 -5.32 -18.89 -25.36
C ILE A 117 -3.94 -18.88 -24.69
N GLN A 118 -2.92 -19.45 -25.35
CA GLN A 118 -1.56 -19.48 -24.82
C GLN A 118 -0.89 -18.09 -24.81
N PHE A 119 -1.09 -17.28 -25.85
CA PHE A 119 -0.55 -15.93 -25.99
C PHE A 119 -0.93 -15.01 -24.83
N ALA A 120 -2.13 -15.21 -24.28
CA ALA A 120 -2.62 -14.45 -23.12
C ALA A 120 -1.66 -14.52 -21.92
N GLU A 121 -1.03 -15.67 -21.66
CA GLU A 121 -0.08 -15.83 -20.54
C GLU A 121 1.38 -15.82 -20.99
N ALA A 122 1.69 -16.50 -22.11
CA ALA A 122 3.06 -16.69 -22.60
C ALA A 122 3.66 -15.48 -23.33
N SER A 123 2.84 -14.50 -23.71
CA SER A 123 3.30 -13.26 -24.37
C SER A 123 2.89 -12.03 -23.57
N ILE A 124 1.58 -11.73 -23.50
CA ILE A 124 1.11 -10.50 -22.83
C ILE A 124 1.52 -10.47 -21.36
N MET A 125 1.18 -11.51 -20.58
CA MET A 125 1.47 -11.53 -19.14
C MET A 125 2.95 -11.77 -18.84
N LEU A 126 3.71 -12.39 -19.75
CA LEU A 126 5.16 -12.57 -19.63
C LEU A 126 5.86 -11.23 -19.40
N HIS A 127 5.41 -10.17 -20.09
CA HIS A 127 5.95 -8.81 -19.94
C HIS A 127 5.11 -7.93 -19.01
N GLY A 128 3.79 -8.13 -18.98
CA GLY A 128 2.86 -7.36 -18.15
C GLY A 128 3.04 -7.60 -16.64
N ILE A 129 3.30 -8.85 -16.21
CA ILE A 129 3.49 -9.17 -14.79
C ILE A 129 4.77 -8.54 -14.22
N PRO A 130 5.95 -8.66 -14.87
CA PRO A 130 7.15 -8.00 -14.38
C PRO A 130 7.02 -6.47 -14.36
N MET A 131 6.39 -5.86 -15.38
CA MET A 131 6.08 -4.43 -15.38
C MET A 131 5.22 -4.06 -14.16
N PHE A 132 4.15 -4.82 -13.93
CA PHE A 132 3.29 -4.63 -12.77
C PHE A 132 4.04 -4.73 -11.44
N TYR A 133 4.90 -5.74 -11.27
CA TYR A 133 5.65 -5.89 -10.03
C TYR A 133 6.75 -4.84 -9.85
N ALA A 134 7.37 -4.37 -10.93
CA ALA A 134 8.30 -3.25 -10.87
C ALA A 134 7.59 -2.00 -10.33
N ILE A 135 6.43 -1.69 -10.92
CA ILE A 135 5.57 -0.58 -10.48
C ILE A 135 5.12 -0.75 -9.03
N LYS A 136 4.57 -1.92 -8.69
CA LYS A 136 4.06 -2.18 -7.34
C LYS A 136 5.18 -2.18 -6.29
N GLY A 137 6.38 -2.57 -6.68
CA GLY A 137 7.56 -2.60 -5.82
C GLY A 137 8.32 -1.27 -5.73
N GLY A 138 7.91 -0.23 -6.46
CA GLY A 138 8.60 1.06 -6.50
C GLY A 138 9.95 1.03 -7.22
N ALA A 139 10.13 0.07 -8.13
CA ALA A 139 11.31 -0.04 -8.99
C ALA A 139 11.10 0.60 -10.38
N ASP A 140 9.94 1.23 -10.59
CA ASP A 140 9.59 2.06 -11.74
C ASP A 140 10.18 3.47 -11.62
N SER A 141 10.11 4.25 -12.71
CA SER A 141 10.39 5.68 -12.67
C SER A 141 9.19 6.47 -13.16
N GLU A 142 9.10 7.75 -12.77
CA GLU A 142 7.98 8.61 -13.19
C GLU A 142 7.90 8.80 -14.71
N ASP A 143 9.04 8.70 -15.39
CA ASP A 143 9.20 8.97 -16.81
C ASP A 143 9.44 7.72 -17.67
N GLY A 144 9.46 6.52 -17.10
CA GLY A 144 9.69 5.28 -17.85
C GLY A 144 11.17 5.01 -18.19
N SER A 145 12.09 5.67 -17.49
CA SER A 145 13.53 5.54 -17.70
C SER A 145 14.16 4.33 -17.00
N ALA A 146 13.45 3.66 -16.08
CA ALA A 146 14.01 2.52 -15.36
C ALA A 146 14.31 1.34 -16.29
N GLY A 147 15.37 0.59 -15.97
CA GLY A 147 15.84 -0.52 -16.80
C GLY A 147 14.79 -1.62 -16.98
N VAL A 148 14.08 -1.98 -15.90
CA VAL A 148 13.02 -2.98 -15.93
C VAL A 148 11.84 -2.54 -16.81
N GLU A 149 11.48 -1.26 -16.78
CA GLU A 149 10.42 -0.71 -17.60
C GLU A 149 10.76 -0.81 -19.08
N LYS A 150 11.98 -0.40 -19.47
CA LYS A 150 12.43 -0.49 -20.86
C LYS A 150 12.41 -1.92 -21.40
N VAL A 151 12.84 -2.89 -20.58
CA VAL A 151 12.82 -4.31 -20.96
C VAL A 151 11.39 -4.81 -21.14
N CYS A 152 10.50 -4.54 -20.18
CA CYS A 152 9.12 -4.99 -20.25
C CYS A 152 8.35 -4.27 -21.38
N ALA A 153 8.55 -2.97 -21.54
CA ALA A 153 7.89 -2.16 -22.56
C ALA A 153 8.21 -2.63 -23.98
N ARG A 154 9.45 -3.07 -24.23
CA ARG A 154 9.82 -3.65 -25.53
C ARG A 154 8.94 -4.85 -25.88
N GLY A 155 8.73 -5.77 -24.94
CA GLY A 155 7.86 -6.93 -25.12
C GLY A 155 6.39 -6.54 -25.27
N ILE A 156 5.87 -5.74 -24.33
CA ILE A 156 4.48 -5.24 -24.35
C ILE A 156 4.17 -4.55 -25.68
N LYS A 157 5.08 -3.70 -26.18
CA LYS A 157 4.89 -3.00 -27.46
C LYS A 157 4.77 -3.97 -28.62
N SER A 158 5.65 -4.97 -28.69
CA SER A 158 5.59 -6.00 -29.74
C SER A 158 4.31 -6.83 -29.66
N ASP A 159 3.90 -7.21 -28.44
CA ASP A 159 2.70 -8.02 -28.24
C ASP A 159 1.43 -7.24 -28.60
N LEU A 160 1.30 -5.98 -28.16
CA LEU A 160 0.16 -5.13 -28.49
C LEU A 160 0.09 -4.78 -29.98
N ALA A 161 1.22 -4.53 -30.62
CA ALA A 161 1.26 -4.31 -32.07
C ALA A 161 0.77 -5.55 -32.84
N TYR A 162 1.14 -6.75 -32.39
CA TYR A 162 0.66 -7.99 -32.99
C TYR A 162 -0.85 -8.18 -32.79
N VAL A 163 -1.38 -7.91 -31.59
CA VAL A 163 -2.82 -7.97 -31.31
C VAL A 163 -3.57 -6.98 -32.21
N GLU A 164 -3.12 -5.73 -32.27
CA GLU A 164 -3.72 -4.68 -33.09
C GLU A 164 -3.77 -5.08 -34.57
N GLU A 165 -2.62 -5.46 -35.15
CA GLU A 165 -2.53 -5.86 -36.56
C GLU A 165 -3.46 -7.04 -36.88
N ARG A 166 -3.55 -8.01 -35.97
CA ARG A 166 -4.41 -9.19 -36.16
C ARG A 166 -5.89 -8.81 -36.10
N LEU A 167 -6.29 -7.96 -35.16
CA LEU A 167 -7.66 -7.45 -35.08
C LEU A 167 -8.01 -6.63 -36.32
N GLU A 168 -7.15 -5.73 -36.79
CA GLU A 168 -7.37 -4.96 -38.02
C GLU A 168 -7.57 -5.86 -39.24
N LYS A 169 -6.65 -6.82 -39.46
CA LYS A 169 -6.70 -7.73 -40.62
C LYS A 169 -7.90 -8.67 -40.62
N ASN A 170 -8.40 -9.02 -39.45
CA ASN A 170 -9.49 -9.97 -39.29
C ASN A 170 -10.84 -9.28 -38.96
N GLY A 171 -10.96 -7.96 -39.15
CA GLY A 171 -12.22 -7.24 -38.91
C GLY A 171 -12.69 -7.26 -37.46
N GLY A 172 -11.76 -7.17 -36.51
CA GLY A 172 -12.00 -7.19 -35.07
C GLY A 172 -12.08 -8.59 -34.44
N GLN A 173 -11.62 -9.63 -35.15
CA GLN A 173 -11.68 -11.02 -34.69
C GLN A 173 -10.28 -11.57 -34.38
N LEU A 174 -10.08 -12.13 -33.19
CA LEU A 174 -8.82 -12.82 -32.86
C LEU A 174 -8.65 -14.09 -33.72
N VAL A 175 -9.71 -14.90 -33.80
CA VAL A 175 -9.79 -16.08 -34.66
C VAL A 175 -10.67 -15.77 -35.85
N LYS A 176 -10.08 -15.75 -37.04
CA LYS A 176 -10.78 -15.37 -38.28
C LYS A 176 -12.01 -16.26 -38.52
N GLY A 177 -13.13 -15.63 -38.85
CA GLY A 177 -14.40 -16.29 -39.11
C GLY A 177 -15.27 -16.51 -37.87
N TYR A 178 -14.79 -16.14 -36.68
CA TYR A 178 -15.53 -16.24 -35.43
C TYR A 178 -15.64 -14.86 -34.78
N ASP A 179 -16.88 -14.45 -34.50
CA ASP A 179 -17.15 -13.15 -33.89
C ASP A 179 -16.65 -13.05 -32.44
N PHE A 180 -16.63 -14.18 -31.74
CA PHE A 180 -16.15 -14.35 -30.38
C PHE A 180 -15.79 -15.82 -30.14
N THR A 181 -14.76 -16.06 -29.32
CA THR A 181 -14.21 -17.37 -28.99
C THR A 181 -13.72 -17.43 -27.55
N ALA A 182 -13.35 -18.60 -27.07
CA ALA A 182 -12.71 -18.73 -25.76
C ALA A 182 -11.33 -18.05 -25.67
N ALA A 183 -10.66 -17.80 -26.81
CA ALA A 183 -9.46 -16.97 -26.83
C ALA A 183 -9.75 -15.52 -26.42
N ASP A 184 -10.94 -15.00 -26.71
CA ASP A 184 -11.33 -13.66 -26.29
C ASP A 184 -11.49 -13.58 -24.77
N CYS A 185 -12.08 -14.61 -24.13
CA CYS A 185 -12.09 -14.72 -22.66
C CYS A 185 -10.66 -14.73 -22.10
N ALA A 186 -9.75 -15.51 -22.70
CA ALA A 186 -8.37 -15.61 -22.25
C ALA A 186 -7.62 -14.27 -22.35
N MET A 187 -7.70 -13.64 -23.52
CA MET A 187 -6.95 -12.43 -23.88
C MET A 187 -7.48 -11.18 -23.18
N LEU A 188 -8.81 -11.06 -22.99
CA LEU A 188 -9.41 -9.84 -22.46
C LEU A 188 -8.77 -9.42 -21.15
N TYR A 189 -8.66 -10.34 -20.19
CA TYR A 189 -8.04 -10.04 -18.90
C TYR A 189 -6.60 -9.56 -19.04
N SER A 190 -5.79 -10.24 -19.86
CA SER A 190 -4.37 -9.94 -20.00
C SER A 190 -4.15 -8.57 -20.65
N VAL A 191 -4.90 -8.27 -21.71
CA VAL A 191 -4.84 -6.96 -22.38
C VAL A 191 -5.40 -5.86 -21.47
N ASP A 192 -6.50 -6.14 -20.76
CA ASP A 192 -7.11 -5.18 -19.83
C ASP A 192 -6.18 -4.85 -18.66
N MET A 193 -5.44 -5.84 -18.14
CA MET A 193 -4.42 -5.59 -17.13
C MET A 193 -3.32 -4.64 -17.64
N VAL A 194 -2.84 -4.85 -18.87
CA VAL A 194 -1.87 -3.94 -19.49
C VAL A 194 -2.49 -2.55 -19.70
N TRP A 195 -3.73 -2.48 -20.18
CA TRP A 195 -4.45 -1.22 -20.33
C TRP A 195 -4.54 -0.44 -19.01
N HIS A 196 -4.86 -1.10 -17.90
CA HIS A 196 -4.92 -0.45 -16.59
C HIS A 196 -3.56 0.07 -16.13
N ILE A 197 -2.47 -0.65 -16.42
CA ILE A 197 -1.11 -0.12 -16.21
C ILE A 197 -0.95 1.17 -17.02
N LEU A 198 -1.29 1.17 -18.31
CA LEU A 198 -1.11 2.37 -19.15
C LEU A 198 -2.00 3.54 -18.69
N ALA A 199 -3.26 3.27 -18.35
CA ALA A 199 -4.25 4.28 -17.97
C ALA A 199 -3.90 4.99 -16.65
N THR A 200 -3.15 4.34 -15.77
CA THR A 200 -2.69 4.90 -14.48
C THR A 200 -1.34 5.64 -14.57
N ARG A 201 -0.72 5.70 -15.76
CA ARG A 201 0.59 6.32 -15.97
C ARG A 201 0.50 7.64 -16.73
N SER A 202 1.49 8.51 -16.48
CA SER A 202 1.59 9.80 -17.16
C SER A 202 1.72 9.61 -18.68
N GLU A 203 1.27 10.60 -19.44
CA GLU A 203 1.46 10.62 -20.89
C GLU A 203 2.94 10.58 -21.27
N GLN A 204 3.78 11.28 -20.49
CA GLN A 204 5.23 11.27 -20.67
C GLN A 204 5.83 9.86 -20.51
N TRP A 205 5.45 9.14 -19.46
CA TRP A 205 5.88 7.75 -19.21
C TRP A 205 5.53 6.84 -20.40
N ARG A 206 4.28 6.92 -20.86
CA ARG A 206 3.80 6.13 -22.01
C ARG A 206 4.54 6.49 -23.29
N SER A 207 4.75 7.77 -23.54
CA SER A 207 5.46 8.27 -24.73
C SER A 207 6.91 7.81 -24.75
N ASN A 208 7.62 7.92 -23.63
CA ASN A 208 9.03 7.51 -23.51
C ASN A 208 9.23 6.01 -23.74
N LEU A 209 8.27 5.20 -23.30
CA LEU A 209 8.30 3.74 -23.51
C LEU A 209 7.65 3.32 -24.84
N GLY A 210 7.00 4.25 -25.55
CA GLY A 210 6.28 3.98 -26.79
C GLY A 210 5.13 2.99 -26.60
N LEU A 211 4.42 3.10 -25.47
CA LEU A 211 3.33 2.21 -25.09
C LEU A 211 1.98 2.88 -25.32
N GLU A 212 1.19 2.27 -26.20
CA GLU A 212 -0.17 2.70 -26.49
C GLU A 212 -1.04 1.50 -26.85
N LEU A 213 -2.32 1.58 -26.51
CA LEU A 213 -3.33 0.62 -26.95
C LEU A 213 -4.01 1.14 -28.22
N GLY A 214 -3.92 0.36 -29.30
CA GLY A 214 -4.47 0.74 -30.59
C GLY A 214 -6.00 0.73 -30.66
N PRO A 215 -6.58 1.42 -31.65
CA PRO A 215 -8.03 1.56 -31.80
C PRO A 215 -8.78 0.23 -32.01
N ALA A 216 -8.23 -0.71 -32.79
CA ALA A 216 -8.88 -2.00 -33.02
C ALA A 216 -8.91 -2.85 -31.73
N THR A 217 -7.83 -2.80 -30.95
CA THR A 217 -7.76 -3.45 -29.64
C THR A 217 -8.76 -2.85 -28.66
N LYS A 218 -8.88 -1.52 -28.59
CA LYS A 218 -9.89 -0.84 -27.75
C LYS A 218 -11.32 -1.24 -28.14
N ALA A 219 -11.63 -1.21 -29.44
CA ALA A 219 -12.95 -1.60 -29.94
C ALA A 219 -13.29 -3.07 -29.64
N TRP A 220 -12.30 -3.96 -29.75
CA TRP A 220 -12.44 -5.37 -29.38
C TRP A 220 -12.68 -5.56 -27.88
N MET A 221 -11.97 -4.83 -27.02
CA MET A 221 -12.21 -4.85 -25.57
C MET A 221 -13.63 -4.36 -25.23
N ASP A 222 -14.06 -3.24 -25.79
CA ASP A 222 -15.41 -2.69 -25.58
C ASP A 222 -16.49 -3.70 -25.98
N LYS A 223 -16.31 -4.37 -27.12
CA LYS A 223 -17.19 -5.44 -27.56
C LYS A 223 -17.27 -6.57 -26.53
N CYS A 224 -16.13 -7.00 -25.99
CA CYS A 224 -16.09 -8.04 -24.96
C CYS A 224 -16.79 -7.60 -23.66
N PHE A 225 -16.53 -6.39 -23.17
CA PHE A 225 -17.15 -5.85 -21.96
C PHE A 225 -18.67 -5.68 -22.09
N GLN A 226 -19.17 -5.44 -23.30
CA GLN A 226 -20.60 -5.28 -23.55
C GLN A 226 -21.37 -6.61 -23.50
N ARG A 227 -20.69 -7.76 -23.57
CA ARG A 227 -21.32 -9.08 -23.63
C ARG A 227 -22.14 -9.39 -22.37
N PRO A 228 -23.35 -9.97 -22.51
CA PRO A 228 -24.18 -10.34 -21.37
C PRO A 228 -23.47 -11.27 -20.37
N ALA A 229 -22.71 -12.23 -20.87
CA ALA A 229 -21.96 -13.19 -20.06
C ALA A 229 -20.81 -12.52 -19.27
N PHE A 230 -20.12 -11.53 -19.84
CA PHE A 230 -19.12 -10.75 -19.11
C PHE A 230 -19.76 -10.01 -17.94
N LYS A 231 -20.87 -9.30 -18.20
CA LYS A 231 -21.63 -8.60 -17.15
C LYS A 231 -22.17 -9.55 -16.08
N ALA A 232 -22.54 -10.78 -16.46
CA ALA A 232 -22.96 -11.80 -15.51
C ALA A 232 -21.79 -12.32 -14.67
N ALA A 233 -20.62 -12.53 -15.27
CA ALA A 233 -19.40 -12.92 -14.58
C ALA A 233 -18.98 -11.86 -13.54
N VAL A 234 -19.03 -10.57 -13.90
CA VAL A 234 -18.75 -9.47 -12.97
C VAL A 234 -19.73 -9.47 -11.78
N ARG A 235 -21.03 -9.69 -12.01
CA ARG A 235 -22.01 -9.82 -10.90
C ARG A 235 -21.70 -11.02 -10.00
N LYS A 236 -21.25 -12.12 -10.59
CA LYS A 236 -20.84 -13.34 -9.87
C LYS A 236 -19.45 -13.27 -9.27
N GLU A 237 -18.70 -12.18 -9.47
CA GLU A 237 -17.42 -11.96 -8.80
C GLU A 237 -17.62 -11.66 -7.30
N GLY A 238 -18.77 -11.07 -6.95
CA GLY A 238 -19.11 -10.71 -5.57
C GLY A 238 -18.59 -9.33 -5.13
N ILE A 239 -18.25 -8.45 -6.09
CA ILE A 239 -17.85 -7.06 -5.82
C ILE A 239 -19.11 -6.18 -5.61
N PRO A 240 -19.15 -5.29 -4.61
CA PRO A 240 -20.31 -4.41 -4.37
C PRO A 240 -20.64 -3.49 -5.56
N GLU A 241 -21.94 -3.29 -5.84
CA GLU A 241 -22.42 -2.34 -6.86
C GLU A 241 -21.87 -0.92 -6.60
N GLY A 242 -21.21 -0.33 -7.60
CA GLY A 242 -20.60 1.01 -7.52
C GLY A 242 -19.07 1.02 -7.53
N GLN A 243 -18.40 -0.12 -7.31
CA GLN A 243 -16.96 -0.30 -7.61
C GLN A 243 -16.80 -0.82 -9.04
N VAL A 244 -17.03 0.07 -10.03
CA VAL A 244 -17.09 -0.32 -11.46
C VAL A 244 -15.70 -0.53 -12.08
N ASP A 245 -14.63 -0.14 -11.38
CA ASP A 245 -13.25 -0.36 -11.81
C ASP A 245 -12.60 -1.47 -10.96
N TRP A 246 -12.85 -2.71 -11.41
CA TRP A 246 -12.46 -3.95 -10.75
C TRP A 246 -10.93 -4.17 -10.72
N LEU A 247 -10.16 -3.47 -11.58
CA LEU A 247 -8.69 -3.48 -11.51
C LEU A 247 -8.15 -2.24 -10.78
N ALA A 248 -8.81 -1.08 -10.77
CA ALA A 248 -8.36 0.07 -9.97
C ALA A 248 -8.29 -0.23 -8.46
N ALA A 249 -9.20 -1.06 -7.92
CA ALA A 249 -9.07 -1.52 -6.53
C ALA A 249 -7.78 -2.32 -6.28
N PHE A 250 -7.24 -2.97 -7.32
CA PHE A 250 -6.04 -3.79 -7.31
C PHE A 250 -4.75 -3.00 -7.66
N PHE A 251 -4.86 -1.94 -8.47
CA PHE A 251 -3.77 -1.05 -8.91
C PHE A 251 -3.67 0.25 -8.10
N GLY A 252 -4.63 0.54 -7.21
CA GLY A 252 -4.67 1.77 -6.43
C GLY A 252 -5.64 2.81 -7.01
N GLY A 253 -6.88 2.75 -6.52
CA GLY A 253 -7.96 3.75 -6.57
C GLY A 253 -7.93 4.83 -7.65
N ALA A 254 -8.83 4.72 -8.63
CA ALA A 254 -9.32 5.89 -9.35
C ALA A 254 -10.74 5.66 -9.86
N SER A 255 -11.71 6.38 -9.30
CA SER A 255 -12.84 6.97 -10.03
C SER A 255 -13.80 7.64 -9.05
N SER A 256 -13.50 8.89 -8.71
CA SER A 256 -14.56 9.90 -8.73
C SER A 256 -14.03 11.03 -9.59
N SER A 257 -14.78 11.41 -10.60
CA SER A 257 -14.54 12.51 -11.55
C SER A 257 -14.60 13.89 -10.90
N GLN A 258 -13.90 14.06 -9.79
CA GLN A 258 -13.47 15.33 -9.26
C GLN A 258 -11.95 15.27 -9.27
N SER A 259 -11.33 16.23 -9.94
CA SER A 259 -9.90 16.50 -9.77
C SER A 259 -9.55 16.33 -8.28
N PRO A 260 -8.68 15.37 -7.90
CA PRO A 260 -8.33 15.22 -6.50
C PRO A 260 -7.72 16.54 -6.09
N LYS A 261 -8.30 17.20 -5.09
CA LYS A 261 -7.54 18.19 -4.32
C LYS A 261 -6.27 17.46 -3.92
N LYS A 262 -5.10 17.90 -4.42
CA LYS A 262 -3.78 17.34 -4.09
C LYS A 262 -3.76 17.07 -2.59
N THR A 263 -3.91 15.80 -2.20
CA THR A 263 -3.90 15.43 -0.79
C THR A 263 -2.43 15.36 -0.40
N ARG A 264 -2.05 16.14 0.61
CA ARG A 264 -0.74 16.08 1.25
C ARG A 264 -0.30 14.62 1.43
N LYS A 265 0.92 14.28 1.02
CA LYS A 265 1.54 12.98 1.27
C LYS A 265 2.31 13.03 2.61
N SER A 266 2.33 11.93 3.35
CA SER A 266 3.10 11.83 4.59
C SER A 266 4.59 12.02 4.32
N LEU A 267 5.28 12.71 5.23
CA LEU A 267 6.71 12.99 5.13
C LEU A 267 7.52 12.18 6.14
N PHE A 268 8.78 11.95 5.83
CA PHE A 268 9.81 11.60 6.79
C PHE A 268 10.16 12.80 7.67
N ARG A 269 10.23 12.60 8.98
CA ARG A 269 10.70 13.58 9.98
C ARG A 269 11.94 13.04 10.71
N PRO A 270 13.10 13.70 10.60
CA PRO A 270 14.34 13.19 11.18
C PRO A 270 14.37 13.34 12.72
N CYS A 271 15.12 12.48 13.39
CA CYS A 271 15.28 12.51 14.85
C CYS A 271 16.74 12.46 15.29
N ILE A 272 17.06 13.09 16.41
CA ILE A 272 18.35 12.97 17.10
C ILE A 272 18.09 12.72 18.60
N ASP A 273 18.27 11.49 19.02
CA ASP A 273 18.10 11.10 20.41
C ASP A 273 19.42 11.22 21.17
N LEU A 274 19.42 11.94 22.28
CA LEU A 274 20.60 12.26 23.07
C LEU A 274 20.54 11.62 24.45
N HIS A 275 21.60 10.88 24.81
CA HIS A 275 21.77 10.38 26.16
C HIS A 275 23.23 10.56 26.62
N LYS A 276 23.42 11.31 27.71
CA LYS A 276 24.73 11.72 28.24
C LYS A 276 25.58 12.47 27.19
N GLY A 277 24.93 13.32 26.40
CA GLY A 277 25.59 14.18 25.40
C GLY A 277 25.94 13.49 24.08
N VAL A 278 25.60 12.21 23.91
CA VAL A 278 25.92 11.42 22.72
C VAL A 278 24.64 11.00 22.00
N VAL A 279 24.68 10.96 20.67
CA VAL A 279 23.57 10.45 19.86
C VAL A 279 23.45 8.95 20.04
N LYS A 280 22.28 8.48 20.49
CA LYS A 280 22.00 7.07 20.76
C LYS A 280 20.61 6.69 20.29
N GLN A 281 20.50 5.51 19.68
CA GLN A 281 19.21 4.90 19.40
C GLN A 281 18.92 3.85 20.47
N ILE A 282 17.76 3.98 21.14
CA ILE A 282 17.34 3.13 22.27
C ILE A 282 16.16 2.24 21.91
N VAL A 283 16.01 1.13 22.62
CA VAL A 283 14.81 0.29 22.56
C VAL A 283 13.82 0.70 23.66
N GLY A 284 12.57 0.94 23.29
CA GLY A 284 11.48 1.31 24.19
C GLY A 284 11.35 0.35 25.39
N GLY A 285 11.05 0.91 26.57
CA GLY A 285 10.79 0.12 27.79
C GLY A 285 12.02 -0.46 28.51
N THR A 286 13.25 -0.23 28.03
CA THR A 286 14.49 -0.76 28.65
C THR A 286 15.22 0.23 29.58
N LEU A 287 14.75 1.49 29.66
CA LEU A 287 15.33 2.45 30.59
C LEU A 287 14.90 2.15 32.04
N THR A 288 15.88 1.94 32.91
CA THR A 288 15.73 1.99 34.37
C THR A 288 16.68 3.05 34.94
N ASP A 289 16.51 3.43 36.21
CA ASP A 289 17.44 4.38 36.88
C ASP A 289 18.85 3.82 37.10
N THR A 290 19.04 2.52 36.86
CA THR A 290 20.33 1.85 36.88
C THR A 290 20.86 1.70 35.45
N ASP A 291 22.04 2.26 35.18
CA ASP A 291 22.72 2.25 33.87
C ASP A 291 22.94 0.84 33.27
N SER A 292 22.75 -0.24 34.04
CA SER A 292 23.08 -1.60 33.67
C SER A 292 22.07 -2.32 32.76
N THR A 293 20.89 -1.75 32.49
CA THR A 293 19.83 -2.42 31.68
C THR A 293 19.50 -1.74 30.35
N LEU A 294 20.14 -0.62 30.02
CA LEU A 294 19.84 0.13 28.79
C LEU A 294 20.26 -0.67 27.55
N LYS A 295 19.30 -1.13 26.74
CA LYS A 295 19.61 -1.70 25.42
C LYS A 295 19.68 -0.58 24.39
N THR A 296 20.89 -0.34 23.89
CA THR A 296 21.14 0.60 22.79
C THR A 296 21.31 -0.16 21.49
N ASN A 297 20.59 0.23 20.45
CA ASN A 297 20.80 -0.27 19.10
C ASN A 297 22.05 0.36 18.48
N PHE A 298 22.38 1.60 18.84
CA PHE A 298 23.51 2.33 18.30
C PHE A 298 24.01 3.44 19.22
N VAL A 299 25.31 3.71 19.15
CA VAL A 299 25.96 4.88 19.74
C VAL A 299 26.79 5.53 18.65
N ALA A 300 26.46 6.77 18.29
CA ALA A 300 27.13 7.44 17.20
C ALA A 300 28.56 7.86 17.57
N THR A 301 29.47 7.77 16.60
CA THR A 301 30.79 8.39 16.66
C THR A 301 30.76 9.87 16.29
N HIS A 302 29.78 10.27 15.48
CA HIS A 302 29.59 11.65 15.03
C HIS A 302 28.82 12.48 16.07
N SER A 303 29.05 13.79 16.06
CA SER A 303 28.39 14.73 16.97
C SER A 303 26.93 14.99 16.59
N PRO A 304 26.07 15.44 17.52
CA PRO A 304 24.71 15.88 17.20
C PRO A 304 24.66 16.97 16.12
N ALA A 305 25.62 17.89 16.14
CA ALA A 305 25.76 18.95 15.13
C ALA A 305 26.03 18.39 13.73
N HIS A 306 26.74 17.27 13.61
CA HIS A 306 26.96 16.60 12.33
C HIS A 306 25.65 16.11 11.73
N PHE A 307 24.82 15.40 12.50
CA PHE A 307 23.50 14.93 12.03
C PHE A 307 22.56 16.08 11.68
N ALA A 308 22.50 17.13 12.51
CA ALA A 308 21.72 18.32 12.20
C ALA A 308 22.19 19.02 10.92
N SER A 309 23.51 19.10 10.68
CA SER A 309 24.07 19.64 9.44
C SER A 309 23.72 18.78 8.22
N LEU A 310 23.74 17.46 8.37
CA LEU A 310 23.31 16.54 7.33
C LEU A 310 21.83 16.75 6.98
N TYR A 311 20.95 16.82 7.97
CA TYR A 311 19.53 17.09 7.72
C TYR A 311 19.29 18.47 7.07
N ARG A 312 20.08 19.47 7.45
CA ARG A 312 20.07 20.80 6.83
C ARG A 312 20.44 20.75 5.35
N GLN A 313 21.47 19.98 4.98
CA GLN A 313 21.89 19.83 3.58
C GLN A 313 20.74 19.31 2.70
N HIS A 314 19.92 18.41 3.25
CA HIS A 314 18.75 17.84 2.58
C HIS A 314 17.43 18.59 2.86
N LYS A 315 17.46 19.71 3.60
CA LYS A 315 16.28 20.53 3.95
C LYS A 315 15.14 19.74 4.63
N LEU A 316 15.47 18.70 5.41
CA LEU A 316 14.51 17.85 6.15
C LEU A 316 13.90 18.51 7.42
N THR A 317 12.94 19.40 7.28
CA THR A 317 12.38 20.21 8.39
C THR A 317 11.39 19.44 9.28
N GLY A 318 11.02 20.01 10.42
CA GLY A 318 10.09 19.40 11.39
C GLY A 318 10.65 18.17 12.10
N GLY A 319 11.96 17.96 12.01
CA GLY A 319 12.67 16.96 12.79
C GLY A 319 12.82 17.36 14.25
N HIS A 320 13.25 16.43 15.10
CA HIS A 320 13.32 16.65 16.54
C HIS A 320 14.62 16.15 17.18
N VAL A 321 15.07 16.87 18.20
CA VAL A 321 16.16 16.48 19.10
C VAL A 321 15.56 16.13 20.46
N ILE A 322 15.70 14.88 20.92
CA ILE A 322 15.13 14.44 22.21
C ILE A 322 16.23 14.23 23.24
N LYS A 323 16.16 14.98 24.34
CA LYS A 323 17.06 14.84 25.49
C LYS A 323 16.54 13.75 26.44
N LEU A 324 17.18 12.59 26.41
CA LEU A 324 16.90 11.47 27.29
C LEU A 324 17.74 11.58 28.57
N GLY A 325 17.14 12.12 29.62
CA GLY A 325 17.81 12.31 30.92
C GLY A 325 18.75 13.53 30.99
N PRO A 326 19.54 13.64 32.07
CA PRO A 326 20.40 14.80 32.31
C PRO A 326 21.66 14.80 31.41
N ARG A 327 22.37 15.94 31.39
CA ARG A 327 23.64 16.15 30.66
C ARG A 327 23.53 16.07 29.13
N ASN A 328 22.45 16.61 28.56
CA ASN A 328 22.24 16.67 27.12
C ASN A 328 22.14 18.10 26.56
N ASP A 329 22.11 19.14 27.41
CA ASP A 329 21.80 20.51 26.96
C ASP A 329 22.86 21.10 26.02
N GLU A 330 24.14 20.84 26.28
CA GLU A 330 25.23 21.28 25.39
C GLU A 330 25.13 20.59 24.02
N ALA A 331 24.91 19.27 24.02
CA ALA A 331 24.74 18.46 22.82
C ALA A 331 23.50 18.88 21.99
N ALA A 332 22.37 19.13 22.66
CA ALA A 332 21.16 19.61 22.02
C ALA A 332 21.34 21.03 21.46
N THR A 333 22.05 21.90 22.20
CA THR A 333 22.39 23.26 21.74
C THR A 333 23.25 23.19 20.49
N ALA A 334 24.25 22.30 20.44
CA ALA A 334 25.08 22.09 19.27
C ALA A 334 24.26 21.63 18.04
N ALA A 335 23.27 20.76 18.22
CA ALA A 335 22.38 20.32 17.14
C ALA A 335 21.51 21.48 16.59
N VAL A 336 20.77 22.18 17.46
CA VAL A 336 19.89 23.27 17.01
C VAL A 336 20.66 24.49 16.50
N SER A 337 21.90 24.70 16.95
CA SER A 337 22.78 25.75 16.40
C SER A 337 23.34 25.40 15.03
N ALA A 338 23.55 24.12 14.72
CA ALA A 338 24.02 23.67 13.40
C ALA A 338 22.93 23.83 12.31
N TRP A 339 21.66 23.76 12.73
CA TRP A 339 20.51 24.09 11.89
C TRP A 339 19.49 24.98 12.62
N PRO A 340 19.74 26.29 12.67
CA PRO A 340 18.84 27.24 13.30
C PRO A 340 17.46 27.20 12.65
N GLN A 341 16.41 27.11 13.48
CA GLN A 341 15.01 27.00 13.08
C GLN A 341 14.70 25.81 12.17
N GLY A 342 15.52 24.76 12.19
CA GLY A 342 15.28 23.54 11.41
C GLY A 342 14.80 22.34 12.21
N LEU A 343 15.04 22.34 13.52
CA LEU A 343 14.74 21.21 14.42
C LEU A 343 13.99 21.69 15.66
N HIS A 344 13.08 20.84 16.11
CA HIS A 344 12.42 20.94 17.42
C HIS A 344 13.34 20.39 18.53
N VAL A 345 13.13 20.79 19.78
CA VAL A 345 13.86 20.23 20.92
C VAL A 345 12.92 19.79 22.05
N GLY A 346 13.11 18.57 22.53
CA GLY A 346 12.34 17.95 23.60
C GLY A 346 13.20 17.38 24.72
N GLY A 347 12.53 16.95 25.80
CA GLY A 347 13.17 16.35 26.97
C GLY A 347 13.49 17.37 28.06
N GLY A 348 12.67 17.36 29.12
CA GLY A 348 12.80 18.29 30.25
C GLY A 348 12.38 19.74 29.94
N ILE A 349 11.61 19.96 28.87
CA ILE A 349 11.03 21.28 28.56
C ILE A 349 9.94 21.61 29.58
N ASN A 350 9.98 22.81 30.13
CA ASN A 350 9.02 23.32 31.11
C ASN A 350 8.85 24.84 30.98
N GLY A 351 8.00 25.41 31.83
CA GLY A 351 7.74 26.85 31.86
C GLY A 351 8.99 27.72 32.00
N ASP A 352 10.04 27.25 32.66
CA ASP A 352 11.22 28.06 32.96
C ASP A 352 12.21 28.12 31.79
N ASN A 353 12.38 27.02 31.06
CA ASN A 353 13.43 26.90 30.04
C ASN A 353 12.96 26.98 28.58
N ALA A 354 11.65 26.90 28.32
CA ALA A 354 11.13 26.78 26.96
C ALA A 354 11.51 27.97 26.05
N SER A 355 11.39 29.20 26.56
CA SER A 355 11.77 30.41 25.80
C SER A 355 13.26 30.46 25.46
N GLU A 356 14.11 29.93 26.34
CA GLU A 356 15.56 29.89 26.14
C GLU A 356 15.94 28.95 24.99
N TRP A 357 15.26 27.80 24.86
CA TRP A 357 15.52 26.86 23.77
C TRP A 357 15.18 27.44 22.38
N LEU A 358 14.13 28.27 22.29
CA LEU A 358 13.83 29.00 21.07
C LEU A 358 14.92 30.03 20.74
N GLN A 359 15.43 30.76 21.75
CA GLN A 359 16.54 31.70 21.58
C GLN A 359 17.84 31.01 21.15
N ARG A 360 18.07 29.77 21.59
CA ARG A 360 19.21 28.93 21.19
C ARG A 360 19.09 28.37 19.77
N GLY A 361 17.98 28.61 19.07
CA GLY A 361 17.81 28.26 17.65
C GLY A 361 16.89 27.08 17.37
N ALA A 362 16.19 26.52 18.36
CA ALA A 362 15.13 25.55 18.08
C ALA A 362 13.96 26.20 17.33
N GLU A 363 13.39 25.51 16.34
CA GLU A 363 12.17 25.97 15.64
C GLU A 363 10.97 25.97 16.59
N LYS A 364 10.81 24.88 17.34
CA LYS A 364 9.77 24.68 18.34
C LYS A 364 10.32 23.93 19.53
N VAL A 365 9.62 24.02 20.65
CA VAL A 365 9.89 23.22 21.85
C VAL A 365 8.86 22.11 22.00
N ILE A 366 9.31 20.93 22.43
CA ILE A 366 8.47 19.74 22.62
C ILE A 366 8.27 19.51 24.12
N VAL A 367 7.05 19.70 24.59
CA VAL A 367 6.68 19.44 25.98
C VAL A 367 6.20 17.99 26.15
N THR A 368 6.66 17.34 27.22
CA THR A 368 6.38 15.94 27.55
C THR A 368 5.80 15.83 28.97
N SER A 369 6.57 15.34 29.93
CA SER A 369 6.16 15.02 31.31
C SER A 369 5.72 16.24 32.13
N TYR A 370 6.12 17.46 31.75
CA TYR A 370 5.71 18.69 32.44
C TYR A 370 4.19 18.85 32.51
N LEU A 371 3.44 18.35 31.51
CA LEU A 371 1.99 18.43 31.47
C LEU A 371 1.28 17.45 32.42
N PHE A 372 2.01 16.54 33.07
CA PHE A 372 1.44 15.46 33.87
C PHE A 372 1.98 15.43 35.32
N PRO A 373 1.79 16.51 36.11
CA PRO A 373 2.13 16.46 37.54
C PRO A 373 1.41 15.29 38.22
N GLN A 374 2.17 14.44 38.92
CA GLN A 374 1.64 13.25 39.60
C GLN A 374 0.79 12.35 38.69
N CYS A 375 1.19 12.19 37.41
CA CYS A 375 0.50 11.39 36.41
C CYS A 375 -0.93 11.89 36.07
N LYS A 376 -1.23 13.17 36.36
CA LYS A 376 -2.51 13.81 36.02
C LYS A 376 -2.32 14.92 35.01
N PHE A 377 -3.09 14.91 33.94
CA PHE A 377 -3.03 15.97 32.94
C PHE A 377 -3.39 17.35 33.54
N SER A 378 -2.56 18.36 33.27
CA SER A 378 -2.75 19.75 33.69
C SER A 378 -2.94 20.66 32.48
N LEU A 379 -4.19 21.03 32.22
CA LEU A 379 -4.54 22.02 31.20
C LEU A 379 -3.92 23.39 31.50
N GLU A 380 -3.89 23.79 32.77
CA GLU A 380 -3.29 25.03 33.25
C GLU A 380 -1.83 25.15 32.79
N ARG A 381 -1.00 24.12 33.02
CA ARG A 381 0.41 24.12 32.58
C ARG A 381 0.56 24.22 31.07
N LEU A 382 -0.33 23.58 30.31
CA LEU A 382 -0.33 23.67 28.85
C LEU A 382 -0.68 25.09 28.39
N GLN A 383 -1.69 25.71 29.00
CA GLN A 383 -2.12 27.08 28.70
C GLN A 383 -1.05 28.11 29.04
N GLU A 384 -0.43 28.00 30.22
CA GLU A 384 0.68 28.86 30.64
C GLU A 384 1.86 28.76 29.68
N LEU A 385 2.26 27.53 29.33
CA LEU A 385 3.37 27.32 28.41
C LEU A 385 3.05 27.85 27.01
N SER A 386 1.85 27.56 26.49
CA SER A 386 1.38 28.06 25.20
C SER A 386 1.34 29.58 25.16
N ALA A 387 0.87 30.24 26.22
CA ALA A 387 0.88 31.69 26.34
C ALA A 387 2.29 32.27 26.38
N LYS A 388 3.24 31.58 27.04
CA LYS A 388 4.62 32.03 27.20
C LYS A 388 5.45 31.92 25.91
N VAL A 389 5.35 30.82 25.16
CA VAL A 389 6.15 30.61 23.94
C VAL A 389 5.40 30.85 22.63
N GLY A 390 4.08 30.97 22.69
CA GLY A 390 3.20 31.02 21.54
C GLY A 390 2.86 29.62 21.02
N LYS A 391 1.58 29.38 20.76
CA LYS A 391 1.05 28.11 20.22
C LYS A 391 1.83 27.59 19.02
N GLN A 392 2.22 28.48 18.11
CA GLN A 392 2.97 28.16 16.89
C GLN A 392 4.34 27.50 17.16
N ASN A 393 4.95 27.79 18.32
CA ASN A 393 6.27 27.31 18.72
C ASN A 393 6.21 26.11 19.68
N LEU A 394 5.03 25.55 19.94
CA LEU A 394 4.83 24.48 20.90
C LEU A 394 4.38 23.18 20.21
N VAL A 395 5.11 22.11 20.47
CA VAL A 395 4.77 20.73 20.11
C VAL A 395 4.41 19.98 21.40
N VAL A 396 3.33 19.21 21.39
CA VAL A 396 3.02 18.30 22.50
C VAL A 396 3.38 16.87 22.11
N ASP A 397 4.25 16.25 22.91
CA ASP A 397 4.58 14.85 22.77
C ASP A 397 3.60 14.00 23.58
N VAL A 398 2.78 13.24 22.86
CA VAL A 398 1.79 12.31 23.41
C VAL A 398 2.32 10.89 23.30
N SER A 399 3.27 10.67 24.17
CA SER A 399 3.86 9.41 24.55
C SER A 399 2.80 8.41 25.08
N CYS A 400 2.58 7.26 24.43
CA CYS A 400 1.49 6.32 24.81
C CYS A 400 1.84 4.82 24.77
N ARG A 401 1.04 4.02 25.49
CA ARG A 401 1.03 2.55 25.48
C ARG A 401 -0.36 1.99 25.28
N LYS A 402 -0.45 0.82 24.66
CA LYS A 402 -1.71 0.11 24.43
C LYS A 402 -2.15 -0.64 25.69
N LYS A 403 -3.42 -0.48 26.07
CA LYS A 403 -4.07 -1.16 27.19
C LYS A 403 -5.46 -1.62 26.75
N GLY A 404 -5.57 -2.89 26.35
CA GLY A 404 -6.76 -3.39 25.66
C GLY A 404 -6.92 -2.68 24.31
N ASP A 405 -8.09 -2.12 24.07
CA ASP A 405 -8.43 -1.41 22.82
C ASP A 405 -8.17 0.11 22.89
N LYS A 406 -7.38 0.56 23.87
CA LYS A 406 -7.12 1.97 24.15
C LYS A 406 -5.63 2.26 24.22
N TRP A 407 -5.25 3.50 23.91
CA TRP A 407 -3.90 4.01 24.16
C TRP A 407 -3.97 5.00 25.31
N ILE A 408 -3.14 4.77 26.33
CA ILE A 408 -3.08 5.63 27.51
C ILE A 408 -1.71 6.31 27.50
N VAL A 409 -1.70 7.61 27.80
CA VAL A 409 -0.47 8.38 27.88
C VAL A 409 0.40 7.82 29.00
N ALA A 410 1.69 7.68 28.72
CA ALA A 410 2.67 7.14 29.63
C ALA A 410 3.85 8.11 29.76
N MET A 411 4.38 8.23 30.97
CA MET A 411 5.46 9.15 31.32
C MET A 411 6.58 8.41 32.05
N ASN A 412 7.62 9.17 32.47
CA ASN A 412 8.78 8.63 33.20
C ASN A 412 9.43 7.44 32.48
N ARG A 413 9.65 7.58 31.17
CA ARG A 413 10.23 6.53 30.32
C ARG A 413 9.33 5.30 30.22
N TRP A 414 8.03 5.53 30.05
CA TRP A 414 7.01 4.50 29.78
C TRP A 414 6.61 3.64 30.97
N GLN A 415 7.07 3.99 32.16
CA GLN A 415 6.85 3.22 33.38
C GLN A 415 5.53 3.58 34.06
N ASP A 416 5.15 4.86 34.01
CA ASP A 416 3.98 5.38 34.71
C ASP A 416 2.87 5.73 33.72
N MET A 417 1.70 5.14 33.89
CA MET A 417 0.50 5.46 33.11
C MET A 417 -0.21 6.67 33.71
N THR A 418 -0.64 7.61 32.88
CA THR A 418 -1.39 8.80 33.33
C THR A 418 -2.90 8.58 33.27
N ASP A 419 -3.67 9.59 33.68
CA ASP A 419 -5.12 9.61 33.58
C ASP A 419 -5.66 10.01 32.19
N MET A 420 -4.77 10.29 31.23
CA MET A 420 -5.15 10.74 29.89
C MET A 420 -5.10 9.60 28.87
N GLU A 421 -6.24 9.35 28.22
CA GLU A 421 -6.34 8.50 27.04
C GLU A 421 -5.95 9.29 25.78
N VAL A 422 -5.32 8.63 24.81
CA VAL A 422 -5.12 9.18 23.46
C VAL A 422 -6.32 8.85 22.60
N ASN A 423 -7.15 9.86 22.35
CA ASN A 423 -8.31 9.77 21.48
C ASN A 423 -8.61 11.13 20.83
N LYS A 424 -9.69 11.22 20.06
CA LYS A 424 -10.08 12.48 19.40
C LYS A 424 -10.27 13.63 20.38
N GLN A 425 -10.95 13.41 21.50
CA GLN A 425 -11.28 14.47 22.45
C GLN A 425 -10.02 15.04 23.14
N SER A 426 -9.10 14.16 23.55
CA SER A 426 -7.84 14.60 24.15
C SER A 426 -6.98 15.36 23.14
N LEU A 427 -6.89 14.88 21.90
CA LEU A 427 -6.11 15.53 20.85
C LEU A 427 -6.72 16.87 20.42
N ASP A 428 -8.03 16.99 20.29
CA ASP A 428 -8.68 18.28 20.01
C ASP A 428 -8.37 19.32 21.12
N LEU A 429 -8.46 18.91 22.39
CA LEU A 429 -8.15 19.78 23.53
C LEU A 429 -6.69 20.24 23.52
N LEU A 430 -5.75 19.35 23.20
CA LEU A 430 -4.33 19.73 23.11
C LEU A 430 -4.07 20.63 21.89
N ALA A 431 -4.76 20.39 20.77
CA ALA A 431 -4.60 21.13 19.52
C ALA A 431 -5.03 22.59 19.65
N ASP A 432 -5.86 22.95 20.63
CA ASP A 432 -6.17 24.34 20.94
C ASP A 432 -4.95 25.13 21.44
N HIS A 433 -3.94 24.46 22.00
CA HIS A 433 -2.82 25.08 22.68
C HIS A 433 -1.44 24.78 22.09
N CYS A 434 -1.32 23.87 21.11
CA CYS A 434 -0.08 23.58 20.40
C CYS A 434 -0.26 23.60 18.88
N SER A 435 0.84 23.67 18.12
CA SER A 435 0.80 23.70 16.65
C SER A 435 1.07 22.35 16.00
N GLU A 436 1.57 21.38 16.76
CA GLU A 436 1.96 20.08 16.24
C GLU A 436 1.99 19.01 17.34
N PHE A 437 1.77 17.76 16.95
CA PHE A 437 1.91 16.58 17.80
C PHE A 437 3.12 15.75 17.43
N LEU A 438 3.78 15.20 18.46
CA LEU A 438 4.68 14.06 18.34
C LEU A 438 4.04 12.88 19.08
N ILE A 439 3.66 11.81 18.38
CA ILE A 439 3.02 10.64 18.97
C ILE A 439 4.03 9.51 19.04
N HIS A 440 4.51 9.21 20.24
CA HIS A 440 5.42 8.09 20.48
C HIS A 440 4.64 6.84 20.90
N ALA A 441 4.77 5.76 20.14
CA ALA A 441 4.18 4.45 20.43
C ALA A 441 5.20 3.56 21.14
N ALA A 442 5.19 3.58 22.47
CA ALA A 442 6.27 3.00 23.28
C ALA A 442 6.38 1.47 23.19
N ASP A 443 5.29 0.77 22.88
CA ASP A 443 5.27 -0.70 22.78
C ASP A 443 6.02 -1.22 21.54
N VAL A 444 6.26 -0.37 20.54
CA VAL A 444 7.00 -0.72 19.30
C VAL A 444 8.29 0.06 19.10
N GLU A 445 8.58 1.02 19.98
CA GLU A 445 9.72 1.94 19.87
C GLU A 445 11.08 1.22 19.84
N GLY A 446 11.91 1.57 18.85
CA GLY A 446 13.24 0.98 18.65
C GLY A 446 13.28 -0.52 18.35
N LEU A 447 12.15 -1.21 18.20
CA LEU A 447 12.14 -2.66 17.90
C LEU A 447 12.41 -2.98 16.44
N CYS A 448 12.17 -2.03 15.52
CA CYS A 448 12.22 -2.27 14.08
C CYS A 448 11.37 -3.49 13.68
N GLN A 449 10.19 -3.65 14.29
CA GLN A 449 9.24 -4.76 14.04
C GLN A 449 7.91 -4.32 13.41
N GLY A 450 7.74 -3.02 13.17
CA GLY A 450 6.57 -2.44 12.51
C GLY A 450 5.91 -1.41 13.40
N ILE A 451 5.18 -0.49 12.77
CA ILE A 451 4.39 0.54 13.45
C ILE A 451 3.13 -0.06 14.12
N ASP A 452 2.57 0.64 15.10
CA ASP A 452 1.20 0.41 15.56
C ASP A 452 0.22 0.93 14.51
N GLN A 453 -0.18 0.05 13.59
CA GLN A 453 -1.04 0.39 12.46
C GLN A 453 -2.42 0.87 12.90
N GLU A 454 -2.94 0.32 14.00
CA GLU A 454 -4.26 0.69 14.51
C GLU A 454 -4.22 2.11 15.06
N LEU A 455 -3.19 2.45 15.83
CA LEU A 455 -2.96 3.82 16.30
C LEU A 455 -2.81 4.79 15.12
N VAL A 456 -1.99 4.47 14.11
CA VAL A 456 -1.79 5.37 12.96
C VAL A 456 -3.08 5.60 12.17
N ALA A 457 -3.89 4.56 11.97
CA ALA A 457 -5.20 4.71 11.33
C ALA A 457 -6.11 5.62 12.15
N LYS A 458 -6.14 5.45 13.48
CA LYS A 458 -6.90 6.31 14.39
C LYS A 458 -6.40 7.75 14.42
N LEU A 459 -5.09 7.97 14.39
CA LEU A 459 -4.53 9.31 14.26
C LEU A 459 -4.98 9.98 12.96
N GLY A 460 -5.04 9.27 11.84
CA GLY A 460 -5.63 9.78 10.59
C GLY A 460 -7.09 10.24 10.69
N GLU A 461 -7.86 9.62 11.59
CA GLU A 461 -9.24 10.02 11.90
C GLU A 461 -9.28 11.23 12.85
N TRP A 462 -8.40 11.25 13.85
CA TRP A 462 -8.49 12.14 15.01
C TRP A 462 -7.77 13.48 14.86
N VAL A 463 -6.61 13.51 14.20
CA VAL A 463 -5.74 14.70 14.22
C VAL A 463 -6.25 15.79 13.28
N THR A 464 -6.10 17.04 13.74
CA THR A 464 -6.51 18.27 13.04
C THR A 464 -5.33 19.21 12.77
N ILE A 465 -4.18 18.96 13.38
CA ILE A 465 -2.94 19.72 13.22
C ILE A 465 -1.81 18.77 12.78
N PRO A 466 -0.67 19.29 12.26
CA PRO A 466 0.50 18.49 11.91
C PRO A 466 0.85 17.48 13.01
N THR A 467 1.07 16.23 12.62
CA THR A 467 1.32 15.14 13.55
C THR A 467 2.42 14.27 13.00
N THR A 468 3.41 13.99 13.83
CA THR A 468 4.49 13.05 13.53
C THR A 468 4.35 11.83 14.43
N TYR A 469 4.30 10.65 13.84
CA TYR A 469 4.33 9.38 14.56
C TYR A 469 5.78 8.87 14.65
N ALA A 470 6.15 8.38 15.83
CA ALA A 470 7.43 7.77 16.12
C ALA A 470 7.21 6.45 16.86
N GLY A 471 7.84 5.38 16.35
CA GLY A 471 7.81 4.05 17.00
C GLY A 471 7.71 2.88 16.01
N GLY A 472 8.77 2.07 15.95
CA GLY A 472 8.73 0.75 15.31
C GLY A 472 8.93 0.73 13.79
N ALA A 473 9.16 1.88 13.15
CA ALA A 473 9.45 1.96 11.72
C ALA A 473 10.69 1.11 11.35
N ARG A 474 10.60 0.39 10.23
CA ARG A 474 11.54 -0.66 9.82
C ARG A 474 12.23 -0.40 8.50
N HIS A 475 11.45 -0.04 7.49
CA HIS A 475 11.92 0.11 6.13
C HIS A 475 11.07 1.14 5.39
N ILE A 476 11.50 1.55 4.20
CA ILE A 476 10.83 2.61 3.43
C ILE A 476 9.32 2.38 3.24
N GLY A 477 8.88 1.12 3.10
CA GLY A 477 7.46 0.76 2.98
C GLY A 477 6.58 1.17 4.17
N ASP A 478 7.13 1.47 5.35
CA ASP A 478 6.34 1.99 6.47
C ASP A 478 5.87 3.44 6.24
N LEU A 479 6.56 4.24 5.40
CA LEU A 479 6.07 5.57 4.99
C LEU A 479 4.81 5.46 4.13
N GLU A 480 4.81 4.54 3.16
CA GLU A 480 3.65 4.26 2.32
C GLU A 480 2.48 3.74 3.17
N LEU A 481 2.79 2.86 4.14
CA LEU A 481 1.81 2.35 5.08
C LEU A 481 1.18 3.48 5.93
N VAL A 482 2.00 4.35 6.52
CA VAL A 482 1.53 5.52 7.29
C VAL A 482 0.73 6.47 6.41
N ASN A 483 1.21 6.77 5.20
CA ASN A 483 0.52 7.62 4.24
C ASN A 483 -0.89 7.10 3.95
N ARG A 484 -1.01 5.81 3.67
CA ARG A 484 -2.29 5.15 3.38
C ARG A 484 -3.22 5.11 4.59
N LEU A 485 -2.72 4.68 5.75
CA LEU A 485 -3.53 4.55 6.96
C LEU A 485 -4.02 5.91 7.47
N SER A 486 -3.18 6.95 7.37
CA SER A 486 -3.50 8.28 7.86
C SER A 486 -4.11 9.22 6.82
N ARG A 487 -4.19 8.77 5.54
CA ARG A 487 -4.55 9.62 4.38
C ARG A 487 -3.65 10.86 4.28
N GLY A 488 -2.36 10.65 4.50
CA GLY A 488 -1.33 11.69 4.42
C GLY A 488 -1.36 12.73 5.54
N LYS A 489 -2.11 12.50 6.62
CA LYS A 489 -2.22 13.43 7.77
C LYS A 489 -1.15 13.23 8.84
N VAL A 490 -0.52 12.06 8.88
CA VAL A 490 0.48 11.71 9.89
C VAL A 490 1.82 11.49 9.19
N ASP A 491 2.87 12.13 9.67
CA ASP A 491 4.25 11.92 9.22
C ASP A 491 4.93 10.80 10.01
N LEU A 492 6.08 10.32 9.54
CA LEU A 492 6.78 9.20 10.17
C LEU A 492 8.24 9.54 10.48
N THR A 493 8.67 9.19 11.69
CA THR A 493 10.07 9.23 12.11
C THR A 493 10.74 7.87 12.01
N PHE A 494 12.01 7.88 11.55
CA PHE A 494 12.90 6.73 11.56
C PHE A 494 14.13 7.03 12.44
N GLY A 495 14.34 6.19 13.44
CA GLY A 495 15.53 6.19 14.29
C GLY A 495 16.39 4.95 14.02
N SER A 496 16.23 3.91 14.86
CA SER A 496 17.07 2.69 14.85
C SER A 496 17.20 1.95 13.51
N ALA A 497 16.21 2.07 12.61
CA ALA A 497 16.25 1.40 11.30
C ALA A 497 17.14 2.10 10.27
N LEU A 498 17.51 3.36 10.53
CA LEU A 498 18.20 4.24 9.58
C LEU A 498 19.70 3.98 9.54
N ASP A 499 20.26 3.93 8.33
CA ASP A 499 21.68 3.67 8.06
C ASP A 499 22.67 4.62 8.76
N ILE A 500 22.36 5.92 8.83
CA ILE A 500 23.22 6.89 9.55
C ILE A 500 23.26 6.65 11.07
N PHE A 501 22.34 5.81 11.58
CA PHE A 501 22.34 5.30 12.95
C PHE A 501 22.69 3.80 13.02
N GLY A 502 23.40 3.26 12.03
CA GLY A 502 23.85 1.87 12.01
C GLY A 502 22.77 0.83 11.71
N GLY A 503 21.55 1.27 11.37
CA GLY A 503 20.48 0.40 10.90
C GLY A 503 20.72 -0.09 9.47
N SER A 504 19.96 -1.10 9.04
CA SER A 504 19.99 -1.62 7.66
C SER A 504 18.61 -1.68 7.02
N GLY A 505 17.64 -1.00 7.63
CA GLY A 505 16.23 -1.08 7.25
C GLY A 505 15.84 -0.07 6.18
N VAL A 506 16.43 1.13 6.24
CA VAL A 506 16.25 2.19 5.24
C VAL A 506 17.47 3.11 5.24
N THR A 507 17.77 3.70 4.08
CA THR A 507 18.83 4.71 3.94
C THR A 507 18.29 6.13 4.04
N LEU A 508 19.12 7.07 4.50
CA LEU A 508 18.74 8.49 4.49
C LEU A 508 18.39 8.97 3.07
N ASP A 509 19.13 8.52 2.06
CA ASP A 509 18.91 8.91 0.66
C ASP A 509 17.55 8.42 0.12
N GLU A 510 17.05 7.27 0.56
CA GLU A 510 15.69 6.82 0.24
C GLU A 510 14.63 7.73 0.86
N LEU A 511 14.83 8.15 2.11
CA LEU A 511 13.90 9.02 2.82
C LEU A 511 13.90 10.46 2.28
N VAL A 512 15.07 10.96 1.86
CA VAL A 512 15.19 12.26 1.18
C VAL A 512 14.44 12.23 -0.14
N ARG A 513 14.66 11.19 -0.98
CA ARG A 513 13.95 11.02 -2.25
C ARG A 513 12.43 10.93 -2.05
N TRP A 514 11.99 10.24 -1.00
CA TRP A 514 10.57 10.22 -0.64
C TRP A 514 10.01 11.62 -0.35
N ASN A 515 10.70 12.39 0.49
CA ASN A 515 10.27 13.75 0.82
C ASN A 515 10.29 14.69 -0.39
N ASP A 516 11.29 14.59 -1.26
CA ASP A 516 11.38 15.38 -2.48
C ASP A 516 10.20 15.08 -3.42
N SER A 517 9.89 13.80 -3.65
CA SER A 517 8.70 13.37 -4.40
C SER A 517 7.41 13.90 -3.77
N ALA A 518 7.24 13.74 -2.45
CA ALA A 518 6.05 14.18 -1.73
C ALA A 518 5.83 15.70 -1.77
N ASN A 519 6.91 16.49 -1.75
CA ASN A 519 6.83 17.95 -1.83
C ASN A 519 6.57 18.44 -3.27
N ASN A 520 7.12 17.76 -4.29
CA ASN A 520 6.83 18.05 -5.69
C ASN A 520 5.38 17.76 -6.06
N ASP A 521 4.78 16.72 -5.46
CA ASP A 521 3.36 16.41 -5.63
C ASP A 521 2.44 17.47 -5.01
N ALA A 522 2.92 18.16 -3.97
CA ALA A 522 2.16 19.17 -3.21
C ALA A 522 2.21 20.60 -3.79
N ALA A 523 3.29 20.95 -4.49
CA ALA A 523 3.45 22.20 -5.26
C ALA A 523 2.72 22.07 -6.61
#